data_AF-A0A1A2B6G9-F1
#
_entry.id   AF-A0A1A2B6G9-F1
#
_cell.length_a   1.000
_cell.length_b   1.000
_cell.length_c   1.000
_cell.angle_alpha   90.00
_cell.angle_beta   90.00
_cell.angle_gamma   90.00
#
_symmetry.space_group_name_H-M   'P 1'
#
loop_
_entity.id
_entity.type
_entity.pdbx_description
1 polymer ?
#
loop_
_entity_poly.entity_id
_entity_poly.type
_entity_poly.pdbx_seq_one_letter_code
_entity_poly.pdbx_strand_id
1 'polypeptide(L)'
;MMGHYVFTETVSAGHTYVTDWNVNPCGEGCIDIKAGNGTSRAQLVDGQWVLDMFDNVRCADGVRVPYAANAHITWDPNTLAGTDQQVYTEAACGRPAGYSQTNPIQLKAAPP
;
A
#
# COMPACT_ATOMS: atom_id res chain seq x y z
N MET A 1 11.60 -9.04 7.53
CA MET A 1 10.12 -8.95 7.64
C MET A 1 9.49 -10.10 6.86
N MET A 2 9.34 -11.29 7.45
CA MET A 2 8.74 -12.46 6.77
C MET A 2 7.56 -12.95 7.60
N GLY A 3 6.51 -13.44 6.93
CA GLY A 3 5.33 -13.98 7.58
C GLY A 3 4.07 -13.12 7.37
N HIS A 4 3.14 -13.23 8.31
CA HIS A 4 1.83 -12.60 8.22
C HIS A 4 1.81 -11.24 8.92
N TYR A 5 1.28 -10.22 8.23
CA TYR A 5 1.20 -8.86 8.72
C TYR A 5 -0.20 -8.29 8.48
N VAL A 6 -0.68 -7.50 9.43
CA VAL A 6 -1.83 -6.62 9.26
C VAL A 6 -1.32 -5.27 8.78
N PHE A 7 -1.62 -4.93 7.53
CA PHE A 7 -1.40 -3.61 6.96
C PHE A 7 -2.57 -2.70 7.30
N THR A 8 -2.29 -1.51 7.81
CA THR A 8 -3.27 -0.46 8.04
C THR A 8 -2.83 0.82 7.36
N GLU A 9 -3.66 1.36 6.48
CA GLU A 9 -3.52 2.68 5.89
C GLU A 9 -4.56 3.62 6.51
N THR A 10 -4.18 4.86 6.83
CA THR A 10 -5.12 5.88 7.30
C THR A 10 -5.22 7.01 6.28
N VAL A 11 -6.38 7.20 5.66
CA VAL A 11 -6.59 8.30 4.73
C VAL A 11 -6.90 9.61 5.45
N SER A 12 -6.68 10.74 4.77
CA SER A 12 -6.89 12.09 5.31
C SER A 12 -8.28 12.35 5.91
N ALA A 13 -9.31 11.64 5.44
CA ALA A 13 -10.66 11.69 6.00
C ALA A 13 -10.82 10.98 7.36
N GLY A 14 -9.76 10.39 7.90
CA GLY A 14 -9.77 9.63 9.16
C GLY A 14 -10.24 8.17 9.02
N HIS A 15 -10.60 7.74 7.81
CA HIS A 15 -10.93 6.34 7.55
C HIS A 15 -9.66 5.49 7.49
N THR A 16 -9.77 4.24 7.95
CA THR A 16 -8.68 3.27 7.86
C THR A 16 -9.04 2.13 6.92
N TYR A 17 -8.06 1.70 6.14
CA TYR A 17 -8.14 0.49 5.34
C TYR A 17 -7.19 -0.55 5.92
N VAL A 18 -7.73 -1.74 6.16
CA VAL A 18 -6.98 -2.86 6.73
C VAL A 18 -6.88 -3.96 5.70
N THR A 19 -5.70 -4.58 5.56
CA THR A 19 -5.49 -5.72 4.66
C THR A 19 -4.46 -6.67 5.25
N ASP A 20 -4.74 -7.97 5.14
CA ASP A 20 -3.82 -9.04 5.52
C ASP A 20 -2.77 -9.28 4.44
N TRP A 21 -1.50 -9.24 4.84
CA TRP A 21 -0.34 -9.39 3.96
C TRP A 21 0.44 -10.63 4.36
N ASN A 22 0.64 -11.54 3.39
CA ASN A 22 1.58 -12.64 3.53
C ASN A 22 2.86 -12.31 2.77
N VAL A 23 3.95 -12.11 3.52
CA VAL A 23 5.24 -11.65 3.00
C VAL A 23 6.21 -12.83 2.89
N ASN A 24 6.70 -13.07 1.67
CA ASN A 24 7.63 -14.15 1.34
C ASN A 24 8.89 -13.59 0.68
N PRO A 25 10.06 -14.23 0.83
CA PRO A 25 11.27 -13.78 0.16
C PRO A 25 11.22 -14.09 -1.34
N CYS A 26 11.74 -13.19 -2.18
CA CYS A 26 11.92 -13.44 -3.63
C CYS A 26 13.37 -13.31 -4.12
N GLY A 27 14.31 -13.11 -3.20
CA GLY A 27 15.73 -12.89 -3.49
C GLY A 27 16.34 -11.89 -2.50
N GLU A 28 17.62 -11.60 -2.66
CA GLU A 28 18.28 -10.56 -1.88
C GLU A 28 17.61 -9.19 -2.12
N GLY A 29 17.27 -8.48 -1.05
CA GLY A 29 16.58 -7.19 -1.13
C GLY A 29 15.17 -7.26 -1.73
N CYS A 30 14.55 -8.44 -1.82
CA CYS A 30 13.29 -8.65 -2.54
C CYS A 30 12.26 -9.38 -1.66
N ILE A 31 11.03 -8.85 -1.61
CA ILE A 31 9.88 -9.55 -1.00
C ILE A 31 8.66 -9.56 -1.91
N ASP A 32 7.98 -10.70 -1.95
CA ASP A 32 6.65 -10.85 -2.54
C ASP A 32 5.59 -10.74 -1.44
N ILE A 33 4.57 -9.93 -1.69
CA ILE A 33 3.47 -9.63 -0.79
C ILE A 33 2.20 -10.15 -1.42
N LYS A 34 1.58 -11.14 -0.79
CA LYS A 34 0.25 -11.63 -1.18
C LYS A 34 -0.81 -10.96 -0.30
N ALA A 35 -1.69 -10.20 -0.92
CA ALA A 35 -2.77 -9.46 -0.27
C ALA A 35 -4.10 -9.69 -1.01
N GLY A 36 -5.07 -10.33 -0.35
CA GLY A 36 -6.29 -10.79 -1.01
C GLY A 36 -5.99 -11.70 -2.21
N ASN A 37 -6.49 -11.31 -3.39
CA ASN A 37 -6.26 -12.03 -4.66
C ASN A 37 -5.05 -11.53 -5.44
N GLY A 38 -4.36 -10.48 -4.97
CA GLY A 38 -3.22 -9.88 -5.65
C GLY A 38 -1.88 -10.34 -5.07
N THR A 39 -0.85 -10.32 -5.92
CA THR A 39 0.55 -10.43 -5.50
C THR A 39 1.28 -9.20 -5.99
N SER A 40 1.99 -8.55 -5.07
CA SER A 40 2.84 -7.39 -5.33
C SER A 40 4.28 -7.71 -4.94
N ARG A 41 5.25 -6.94 -5.46
CA ARG A 41 6.67 -7.12 -5.13
C ARG A 41 7.25 -5.81 -4.63
N ALA A 42 7.95 -5.87 -3.50
CA ALA A 42 8.70 -4.75 -2.96
C ALA A 42 10.20 -5.02 -3.02
N GLN A 43 10.99 -3.95 -3.14
CA GLN A 43 12.44 -3.97 -3.13
C GLN A 43 12.98 -3.18 -1.93
N LEU A 44 14.12 -3.60 -1.38
CA LEU A 44 14.82 -2.85 -0.36
C LEU A 44 15.76 -1.85 -1.04
N VAL A 45 15.43 -0.57 -0.98
CA VAL A 45 16.18 0.53 -1.60
C VAL A 45 16.58 1.51 -0.50
N ASP A 46 17.88 1.81 -0.39
CA ASP A 46 18.42 2.74 0.60
C ASP A 46 17.95 2.51 2.05
N GLY A 47 17.76 1.24 2.42
CA GLY A 47 17.32 0.83 3.75
C GLY A 47 15.81 0.87 4.00
N GLN A 48 14.99 1.21 3.00
CA GLN A 48 13.54 1.21 3.06
C GLN A 48 12.95 0.19 2.08
N TRP A 49 11.85 -0.44 2.46
CA TRP A 49 11.06 -1.20 1.51
C TRP A 49 10.28 -0.25 0.61
N VAL A 50 10.28 -0.53 -0.68
CA VAL A 50 9.61 0.25 -1.72
C VAL A 50 8.74 -0.67 -2.55
N LEU A 51 7.46 -0.33 -2.67
CA LEU A 51 6.47 -1.02 -3.48
C LEU A 51 5.77 0.00 -4.38
N ASP A 52 5.90 -0.19 -5.70
CA ASP A 52 5.13 0.55 -6.70
C ASP A 52 4.05 -0.36 -7.28
N MET A 53 2.81 0.14 -7.34
CA MET A 53 1.69 -0.61 -7.93
C MET A 53 0.61 0.31 -8.49
N PHE A 54 -0.23 -0.25 -9.35
CA PHE A 54 -1.51 0.36 -9.69
C PHE A 54 -2.51 0.06 -8.57
N ASP A 55 -3.26 1.08 -8.16
CA ASP A 55 -4.30 0.95 -7.14
C ASP A 55 -5.68 1.39 -7.64
N ASN A 56 -6.70 0.85 -7.00
CA ASN A 56 -8.07 1.21 -7.24
C ASN A 56 -8.45 2.39 -6.35
N VAL A 57 -8.92 3.48 -6.95
CA VAL A 57 -9.46 4.59 -6.16
C VAL A 57 -10.80 4.15 -5.55
N ARG A 58 -10.93 4.27 -4.23
CA ARG A 58 -12.15 3.92 -3.47
C ARG A 58 -12.89 5.19 -3.08
N CYS A 59 -14.12 5.34 -3.59
CA CYS A 59 -14.97 6.47 -3.29
C CYS A 59 -15.78 6.25 -2.00
N ALA A 60 -16.19 7.34 -1.37
CA ALA A 60 -16.97 7.31 -0.12
C ALA A 60 -18.35 6.67 -0.27
N ASP A 61 -18.91 6.65 -1.49
CA ASP A 61 -20.15 5.97 -1.86
C ASP A 61 -19.98 4.45 -2.07
N GLY A 62 -18.75 3.92 -1.91
CA GLY A 62 -18.41 2.52 -2.08
C GLY A 62 -17.99 2.13 -3.49
N VAL A 63 -18.07 3.05 -4.47
CA VAL A 63 -17.58 2.81 -5.83
C VAL A 63 -16.07 2.61 -5.81
N ARG A 64 -15.59 1.65 -6.62
CA ARG A 64 -14.16 1.46 -6.89
C ARG A 64 -13.89 1.75 -8.35
N VAL A 65 -12.96 2.63 -8.61
CA VAL A 65 -12.47 2.91 -9.97
C VAL A 65 -11.16 2.15 -10.16
N PRO A 66 -11.15 1.06 -10.95
CA PRO A 66 -9.99 0.18 -11.02
C PRO A 66 -8.77 0.85 -11.66
N TYR A 67 -7.59 0.66 -11.09
CA TYR A 67 -6.31 1.17 -11.63
C TYR A 67 -6.26 2.69 -11.88
N ALA A 68 -7.11 3.45 -11.17
CA ALA A 68 -7.23 4.90 -11.30
C ALA A 68 -6.18 5.70 -10.52
N ALA A 69 -5.22 5.02 -9.88
CA ALA A 69 -4.07 5.65 -9.23
C ALA A 69 -2.81 4.81 -9.38
N ASN A 70 -1.66 5.49 -9.36
CA ASN A 70 -0.37 4.89 -9.05
C ASN A 70 -0.12 5.07 -7.55
N ALA A 71 0.27 4.00 -6.87
CA ALA A 71 0.66 4.00 -5.47
C ALA A 71 2.17 3.77 -5.36
N HIS A 72 2.82 4.56 -4.53
CA HIS A 72 4.22 4.42 -4.13
C HIS A 72 4.28 4.26 -2.62
N ILE A 73 4.45 3.02 -2.17
CA ILE A 73 4.42 2.65 -0.76
C ILE A 73 5.85 2.46 -0.28
N THR A 74 6.22 3.18 0.77
CA THR A 74 7.52 3.04 1.43
C THR A 74 7.35 2.75 2.91
N TRP A 75 8.18 1.88 3.48
CA TRP A 75 8.21 1.65 4.92
C TRP A 75 9.57 1.22 5.45
N ASP A 76 9.80 1.54 6.72
CA ASP A 76 11.01 1.14 7.42
C ASP A 76 10.94 -0.35 7.84
N PRO A 77 12.00 -1.14 7.60
CA PRO A 77 12.00 -2.59 7.86
C PRO A 77 11.94 -2.98 9.33
N ASN A 78 12.18 -2.04 10.26
CA ASN A 78 12.28 -2.31 11.70
C ASN A 78 11.03 -1.83 12.46
N THR A 79 10.64 -0.58 12.25
CA THR A 79 9.47 0.06 12.86
C THR A 79 8.17 -0.32 12.17
N LEU A 80 8.26 -0.79 10.92
CA LEU A 80 7.13 -1.19 10.09
C LEU A 80 6.14 -0.05 9.81
N ALA A 81 6.59 1.19 10.00
CA ALA A 81 5.85 2.42 9.72
C ALA A 81 6.31 3.02 8.39
N GLY A 82 5.42 3.74 7.72
CA GLY A 82 5.70 4.26 6.39
C GLY A 82 4.60 5.15 5.82
N THR A 83 4.61 5.33 4.50
CA THR A 83 3.59 6.08 3.77
C THR A 83 3.23 5.41 2.45
N ASP A 84 1.96 5.56 2.05
CA ASP A 84 1.49 5.35 0.68
C ASP A 84 1.26 6.72 0.01
N GLN A 85 2.03 7.03 -1.04
CA GLN A 85 1.76 8.16 -1.90
C GLN A 85 0.97 7.71 -3.12
N GLN A 86 -0.26 8.22 -3.24
CA GLN A 86 -1.15 7.93 -4.35
C GLN A 86 -1.27 9.12 -5.28
N VAL A 87 -1.15 8.88 -6.60
CA VAL A 87 -1.36 9.87 -7.65
C VAL A 87 -2.42 9.36 -8.62
N TYR A 88 -3.51 10.11 -8.75
CA TYR A 88 -4.63 9.72 -9.60
C TYR A 88 -4.23 9.82 -11.07
N THR A 89 -4.45 8.74 -11.82
CA THR A 89 -4.16 8.69 -13.26
C THR A 89 -5.35 9.17 -14.10
N GLU A 90 -6.56 9.14 -13.53
CA GLU A 90 -7.79 9.64 -14.12
C GLU A 90 -8.68 10.35 -13.09
N ALA A 91 -9.77 10.97 -13.53
CA ALA A 91 -10.71 11.61 -12.63
C ALA A 91 -11.55 10.56 -11.87
N ALA A 92 -11.53 10.59 -10.55
CA ALA A 92 -12.24 9.66 -9.69
C ALA A 92 -12.67 10.33 -8.37
N CYS A 93 -13.82 9.94 -7.83
CA CYS A 93 -14.36 10.44 -6.55
C CYS A 93 -14.39 11.98 -6.43
N GLY A 94 -14.68 12.69 -7.53
CA GLY A 94 -14.70 14.16 -7.56
C GLY A 94 -13.32 14.83 -7.54
N ARG A 95 -12.24 14.06 -7.69
CA ARG A 95 -10.87 14.57 -7.84
C ARG A 95 -10.42 14.45 -9.31
N PRO A 96 -9.67 15.44 -9.84
CA PRO A 96 -9.13 15.35 -11.19
C PRO A 96 -7.94 14.39 -11.27
N ALA A 97 -7.59 13.98 -12.49
CA ALA A 97 -6.30 13.34 -12.75
C ALA A 97 -5.14 14.23 -12.27
N GLY A 98 -4.08 13.61 -11.76
CA GLY A 98 -2.94 14.29 -11.15
C GLY A 98 -3.16 14.74 -9.70
N TYR A 99 -4.36 14.57 -9.14
CA TYR A 99 -4.57 14.74 -7.70
C TYR A 99 -3.68 13.74 -6.93
N SER A 100 -2.98 14.24 -5.91
CA SER A 100 -2.08 13.43 -5.09
C SER A 100 -2.45 13.49 -3.62
N GLN A 101 -2.26 12.38 -2.92
CA GLN A 101 -2.38 12.30 -1.47
C GLN A 101 -1.30 11.38 -0.89
N THR A 102 -0.94 11.61 0.37
CA THR A 102 -0.02 10.76 1.11
C THR A 102 -0.71 10.31 2.39
N ASN A 103 -0.79 8.99 2.56
CA ASN A 103 -1.46 8.35 3.69
C ASN A 103 -0.42 7.64 4.56
N PRO A 104 -0.41 7.84 5.88
CA PRO A 104 0.43 7.05 6.77
C PRO A 104 -0.02 5.58 6.77
N ILE A 105 0.97 4.69 6.78
CA ILE A 105 0.76 3.24 6.89
C ILE A 105 1.44 2.67 8.13
N GLN A 106 0.90 1.59 8.64
CA GLN A 106 1.51 0.78 9.68
C GLN A 106 1.29 -0.71 9.39
N LEU A 107 2.37 -1.46 9.43
CA LEU A 107 2.36 -2.92 9.42
C LEU A 107 2.55 -3.43 10.86
N LYS A 108 1.78 -4.46 11.24
CA LYS A 108 1.94 -5.16 12.51
C LYS A 108 2.01 -6.66 12.24
N ALA A 109 3.01 -7.33 12.79
CA ALA A 109 3.07 -8.79 12.71
C ALA A 109 1.80 -9.37 13.35
N ALA A 110 1.10 -10.24 12.63
CA ALA A 110 -0.01 -10.97 13.20
C ALA A 110 0.55 -12.00 14.22
N PRO A 111 -0.15 -12.23 15.34
CA PRO A 111 0.18 -13.34 16.21
C PRO A 111 0.16 -14.68 15.43
N PRO A 112 1.03 -15.63 15.78
CA PRO A 112 0.99 -16.98 15.22
C PRO A 112 -0.30 -17.73 15.56
#